data_AF-A0A9D9HHP6-F1
#
_entry.id   AF-A0A9D9HHP6-F1
#
_cell.length_a   1.000
_cell.length_b   1.000
_cell.length_c   1.000
_cell.angle_alpha   90.00
_cell.angle_beta   90.00
_cell.angle_gamma   90.00
#
_symmetry.space_group_name_H-M   'P 1'
#
loop_
_entity.id
_entity.type
_entity.pdbx_description
1 polymer ?
#
loop_
_entity_poly.entity_id
_entity_poly.type
_entity_poly.pdbx_seq_one_letter_code
_entity_poly.pdbx_strand_id
1 'polypeptide(L)'
;MKTKPVVFFRDGTLIRQDGGCVPASFGVYTAEEPFFSPGNAERVLEEKAAQGVNFLLLVLGQTAVAEAPEVYDEALLARLREILKFAEGKQIAVVLYLKPDASAESRAAYTETAAHTARRVKDCAALCGFVLPSGSSAEFSAAFAARFAAKHPFLQFFAAPGADLPEAACTAEPETAETKNAGSFVPPQYWPEAWTGVLAGF
;
A
#
# COMPACT_ATOMS: atom_id res chain seq x y z
N MET A 1 17.00 -12.44 -15.19
CA MET A 1 16.21 -11.31 -14.64
C MET A 1 15.55 -11.80 -13.36
N LYS A 2 15.86 -11.23 -12.19
CA LYS A 2 15.15 -11.57 -10.95
C LYS A 2 13.77 -10.91 -11.01
N THR A 3 12.76 -11.69 -11.32
CA THR A 3 11.35 -11.27 -11.20
C THR A 3 11.08 -10.97 -9.72
N LYS A 4 10.52 -9.78 -9.47
CA LYS A 4 10.17 -9.32 -8.12
C LYS A 4 9.05 -10.20 -7.57
N PRO A 5 9.13 -10.68 -6.31
CA PRO A 5 8.01 -11.39 -5.70
C PRO A 5 6.83 -10.42 -5.60
N VAL A 6 5.88 -10.54 -6.51
CA VAL A 6 4.58 -9.88 -6.39
C VAL A 6 3.77 -10.71 -5.40
N VAL A 7 3.30 -10.07 -4.34
CA VAL A 7 2.36 -10.66 -3.38
C VAL A 7 1.00 -10.05 -3.64
N PHE A 8 0.01 -10.88 -3.95
CA PHE A 8 -1.37 -10.46 -4.08
C PHE A 8 -2.11 -10.78 -2.79
N PHE A 9 -2.96 -9.87 -2.35
CA PHE A 9 -3.92 -10.10 -1.30
C PHE A 9 -5.28 -10.43 -1.91
N ARG A 10 -5.89 -11.52 -1.43
CA ARG A 10 -7.24 -11.94 -1.78
C ARG A 10 -7.86 -12.70 -0.62
N ASP A 11 -9.06 -12.30 -0.18
CA ASP A 11 -9.87 -13.05 0.79
C ASP A 11 -9.09 -13.49 2.06
N GLY A 12 -8.24 -12.59 2.60
CA GLY A 12 -7.43 -12.91 3.78
C GLY A 12 -6.18 -13.77 3.50
N THR A 13 -5.86 -14.02 2.24
CA THR A 13 -4.73 -14.86 1.81
C THR A 13 -3.72 -14.04 1.01
N LEU A 14 -2.44 -14.27 1.28
CA LEU A 14 -1.33 -13.79 0.46
C LEU A 14 -0.96 -14.84 -0.58
N ILE A 15 -1.07 -14.47 -1.84
CA ILE A 15 -0.65 -15.27 -2.99
C ILE A 15 0.71 -14.76 -3.42
N ARG A 16 1.73 -15.60 -3.24
CA ARG A 16 3.11 -15.33 -3.64
C ARG A 16 3.30 -15.66 -5.12
N GLN A 17 4.30 -15.04 -5.74
CA GLN A 17 4.60 -15.25 -7.16
C GLN A 17 5.03 -16.70 -7.49
N ASP A 18 5.54 -17.45 -6.52
CA ASP A 18 5.86 -18.88 -6.68
C ASP A 18 4.60 -19.78 -6.68
N GLY A 19 3.40 -19.19 -6.63
CA GLY A 19 2.14 -19.90 -6.52
C GLY A 19 1.79 -20.30 -5.08
N GLY A 20 2.68 -20.02 -4.12
CA GLY A 20 2.44 -20.29 -2.71
C GLY A 20 1.32 -19.41 -2.15
N CYS A 21 0.33 -20.03 -1.53
CA CYS A 21 -0.73 -19.33 -0.80
C CYS A 21 -0.47 -19.47 0.70
N VAL A 22 -0.42 -18.36 1.42
CA VAL A 22 -0.28 -18.34 2.88
C VAL A 22 -1.37 -17.47 3.50
N PRO A 23 -1.97 -17.87 4.64
CA PRO A 23 -2.86 -16.98 5.38
C PRO A 23 -2.15 -15.66 5.71
N ALA A 24 -2.84 -14.55 5.49
CA ALA A 24 -2.33 -13.26 5.85
C ALA A 24 -2.42 -13.09 7.37
N SER A 25 -1.29 -12.74 7.98
CA SER A 25 -1.17 -12.34 9.37
C SER A 25 -0.81 -10.86 9.38
N PHE A 26 -1.70 -10.09 10.00
CA PHE A 26 -1.79 -8.66 9.76
C PHE A 26 -1.12 -7.83 10.84
N GLY A 27 -0.47 -6.76 10.41
CA GLY A 27 -0.02 -5.68 11.27
C GLY A 27 -0.52 -4.33 10.75
N VAL A 28 -0.55 -3.35 11.65
CA VAL A 28 -0.61 -1.94 11.29
C VAL A 28 0.56 -1.24 11.97
N TYR A 29 1.13 -0.28 11.27
CA TYR A 29 2.12 0.63 11.84
C TYR A 29 1.89 2.05 11.31
N THR A 30 1.74 3.00 12.22
CA THR A 30 1.70 4.42 11.89
C THR A 30 3.10 4.98 11.99
N ALA A 31 3.66 5.36 10.85
CA ALA A 31 4.98 5.95 10.74
C ALA A 31 4.92 7.42 11.16
N GLU A 32 5.29 7.65 12.40
CA GLU A 32 5.57 8.98 12.96
C GLU A 32 7.08 9.06 13.25
N GLU A 33 7.64 10.25 13.44
CA GLU A 33 8.93 10.39 14.12
C GLU A 33 8.84 9.65 15.48
N PRO A 34 9.71 8.67 15.81
CA PRO A 34 11.05 8.40 15.27
C PRO A 34 11.16 7.16 14.36
N PHE A 35 10.10 6.68 13.72
CA PHE A 35 10.13 5.48 12.86
C PHE A 35 11.21 5.53 11.78
N PHE A 36 11.41 6.69 11.14
CA PHE A 36 12.43 6.89 10.12
C PHE A 36 13.83 7.17 10.70
N SER A 37 14.01 7.06 12.01
CA SER A 37 15.36 7.08 12.61
C SER A 37 16.09 5.79 12.29
N PRO A 38 17.42 5.84 12.06
CA PRO A 38 18.21 4.65 11.71
C PRO A 38 18.00 3.50 12.70
N GLY A 39 17.70 2.30 12.20
CA GLY A 39 17.55 1.08 13.00
C GLY A 39 16.18 0.89 13.66
N ASN A 40 15.35 1.94 13.77
CA ASN A 40 14.07 1.82 14.44
C ASN A 40 13.04 1.08 13.59
N ALA A 41 12.98 1.39 12.29
CA ALA A 41 12.09 0.69 11.36
C ALA A 41 12.46 -0.79 11.21
N GLU A 42 13.75 -1.11 11.15
CA GLU A 42 14.25 -2.48 11.11
C GLU A 42 13.84 -3.26 12.36
N ARG A 43 14.06 -2.68 13.55
CA ARG A 43 13.63 -3.29 14.82
C ARG A 43 12.13 -3.58 14.84
N VAL A 44 11.30 -2.62 14.44
CA VAL A 44 9.84 -2.80 14.37
C VAL A 44 9.47 -3.92 13.41
N LEU A 45 10.07 -3.96 12.22
CA LEU A 45 9.83 -5.02 11.24
C LEU A 45 10.29 -6.39 11.74
N GLU A 46 11.37 -6.45 12.52
CA GLU A 46 11.82 -7.68 13.18
C GLU A 46 10.85 -8.17 14.25
N GLU A 47 10.36 -7.26 15.10
CA GLU A 47 9.34 -7.58 16.10
C GLU A 47 8.06 -8.09 15.44
N LYS A 48 7.61 -7.45 14.35
CA LYS A 48 6.45 -7.87 13.58
C LYS A 48 6.66 -9.25 12.93
N ALA A 49 7.81 -9.48 12.32
CA ALA A 49 8.16 -10.79 11.77
C ALA A 49 8.18 -11.88 12.84
N ALA A 50 8.73 -11.58 14.04
CA ALA A 50 8.75 -12.51 15.16
C ALA A 50 7.35 -12.82 15.72
N GLN A 51 6.41 -11.90 15.58
CA GLN A 51 4.98 -12.10 15.86
C GLN A 51 4.25 -12.88 14.75
N GLY A 52 4.95 -13.25 13.68
CA GLY A 52 4.39 -13.95 12.53
C GLY A 52 3.59 -13.04 11.58
N VAL A 53 3.72 -11.72 11.69
CA VAL A 53 3.10 -10.77 10.75
C VAL A 53 3.79 -10.89 9.39
N ASN A 54 2.99 -11.05 8.33
CA ASN A 54 3.45 -11.15 6.94
C ASN A 54 2.75 -10.15 6.00
N PHE A 55 1.75 -9.41 6.50
CA PHE A 55 1.07 -8.34 5.77
C PHE A 55 0.92 -7.09 6.65
N LEU A 56 1.48 -5.96 6.22
CA LEU A 56 1.57 -4.74 7.02
C LEU A 56 0.92 -3.56 6.31
N LEU A 57 -0.01 -2.88 6.99
CA LEU A 57 -0.39 -1.53 6.63
C LEU A 57 0.61 -0.54 7.23
N LEU A 58 1.31 0.20 6.39
CA LEU A 58 2.18 1.29 6.80
C LEU A 58 1.51 2.63 6.49
N VAL A 59 1.17 3.37 7.54
CA VAL A 59 0.52 4.68 7.44
C VAL A 59 1.58 5.77 7.51
N LEU A 60 1.65 6.64 6.50
CA LEU A 60 2.48 7.84 6.50
C LEU A 60 1.59 9.07 6.33
N GLY A 61 1.90 10.18 6.99
CA GLY A 61 1.24 11.46 6.68
C GLY A 61 1.54 11.90 5.26
N GLN A 62 0.53 12.31 4.49
CA GLN A 62 0.73 12.84 3.13
C GLN A 62 1.69 14.04 3.13
N THR A 63 1.56 14.93 4.12
CA THR A 63 2.40 16.13 4.28
C THR A 63 3.84 15.81 4.68
N ALA A 64 4.09 14.65 5.30
CA ALA A 64 5.45 14.18 5.54
C ALA A 64 6.15 13.76 4.24
N VAL A 65 5.39 13.35 3.22
CA VAL A 65 5.94 12.98 1.92
C VAL A 65 6.01 14.17 0.97
N ALA A 66 5.00 15.05 1.01
CA ALA A 66 4.92 16.23 0.17
C ALA A 66 4.52 17.46 0.99
N GLU A 67 5.47 18.34 1.27
CA GLU A 67 5.24 19.57 2.04
C GLU A 67 4.41 20.60 1.26
N ALA A 68 4.54 20.58 -0.07
CA ALA A 68 3.80 21.43 -1.00
C ALA A 68 3.61 20.69 -2.33
N PRO A 69 2.72 21.17 -3.24
CA PRO A 69 2.60 20.60 -4.57
C PRO A 69 3.97 20.51 -5.26
N GLU A 70 4.31 19.31 -5.73
CA GLU A 70 5.59 18.99 -6.39
C GLU A 70 6.86 19.13 -5.53
N VAL A 71 6.73 19.43 -4.24
CA VAL A 71 7.85 19.48 -3.28
C VAL A 71 7.79 18.25 -2.40
N TYR A 72 8.67 17.28 -2.69
CA TYR A 72 8.68 15.97 -2.02
C TYR A 72 9.89 15.81 -1.11
N ASP A 73 9.70 15.18 0.05
CA ASP A 73 10.81 14.78 0.91
C ASP A 73 11.51 13.53 0.33
N GLU A 74 12.54 13.79 -0.47
CA GLU A 74 13.33 12.74 -1.11
C GLU A 74 14.19 11.94 -0.12
N ALA A 75 14.54 12.51 1.03
CA ALA A 75 15.29 11.80 2.06
C ALA A 75 14.39 10.79 2.77
N LEU A 76 13.16 11.18 3.10
CA LEU A 76 12.14 10.26 3.63
C LEU A 76 11.82 9.16 2.63
N LEU A 77 11.64 9.47 1.34
CA LEU A 77 11.36 8.46 0.32
C LEU A 77 12.53 7.49 0.09
N ALA A 78 13.78 7.95 0.23
CA ALA A 78 14.95 7.09 0.22
C ALA A 78 14.96 6.13 1.42
N ARG A 79 14.64 6.63 2.62
CA ARG A 79 14.51 5.77 3.82
C ARG A 79 13.35 4.79 3.68
N LEU A 80 12.19 5.22 3.19
CA LEU A 80 11.06 4.35 2.93
C LEU A 80 11.44 3.21 1.98
N ARG A 81 12.22 3.50 0.93
CA ARG A 81 12.75 2.48 0.03
C ARG A 81 13.60 1.45 0.77
N GLU A 82 14.51 1.88 1.65
CA GLU A 82 15.35 0.98 2.46
C GLU A 82 14.50 0.12 3.41
N ILE A 83 13.50 0.70 4.06
CA ILE A 83 12.55 0.00 4.93
C ILE A 83 11.79 -1.08 4.15
N LEU A 84 11.28 -0.76 2.97
CA LEU A 84 10.60 -1.73 2.11
C LEU A 84 11.56 -2.83 1.63
N LYS A 85 12.82 -2.51 1.37
CA LYS A 85 13.85 -3.51 1.03
C LYS A 85 14.16 -4.43 2.20
N PHE A 86 14.15 -3.91 3.42
CA PHE A 86 14.29 -4.73 4.61
C PHE A 86 13.07 -5.64 4.82
N ALA A 87 11.86 -5.12 4.61
CA ALA A 87 10.62 -5.89 4.67
C ALA A 87 10.59 -7.06 3.65
N GLU A 88 11.16 -6.88 2.45
CA GLU A 88 11.35 -7.98 1.48
C GLU A 88 12.17 -9.13 2.08
N GLY A 89 13.29 -8.81 2.75
CA GLY A 89 14.14 -9.81 3.41
C GLY A 89 13.43 -10.56 4.53
N LYS A 90 12.41 -9.95 5.14
CA LYS A 90 11.55 -10.56 6.17
C LYS A 90 10.27 -11.20 5.62
N GLN A 91 10.09 -11.22 4.29
CA GLN A 91 8.87 -11.71 3.62
C GLN A 91 7.58 -11.01 4.10
N ILE A 92 7.68 -9.73 4.46
CA ILE A 92 6.52 -8.91 4.83
C ILE A 92 6.06 -8.12 3.60
N ALA A 93 4.83 -8.36 3.20
CA ALA A 93 4.14 -7.56 2.20
C ALA A 93 3.57 -6.28 2.85
N VAL A 94 3.65 -5.15 2.15
CA VAL A 94 3.35 -3.81 2.67
C VAL A 94 2.36 -3.10 1.77
N VAL A 95 1.32 -2.54 2.38
CA VAL A 95 0.40 -1.58 1.76
C VAL A 95 0.65 -0.21 2.37
N LEU A 96 0.77 0.82 1.54
CA LEU A 96 0.97 2.20 2.00
C LEU A 96 -0.37 2.92 2.12
N TYR A 97 -0.59 3.62 3.23
CA TYR A 97 -1.64 4.63 3.33
C TYR A 97 -1.00 6.00 3.54
N LEU A 98 -1.14 6.89 2.56
CA LEU A 98 -0.64 8.26 2.66
C LEU A 98 -1.71 9.13 3.31
N LYS A 99 -1.92 8.97 4.61
CA LYS A 99 -2.98 9.65 5.37
C LYS A 99 -3.10 11.12 4.94
N PRO A 100 -4.22 11.52 4.31
CA PRO A 100 -4.45 12.90 3.92
C PRO A 100 -4.43 13.79 5.17
N ASP A 101 -3.89 15.01 5.03
CA ASP A 101 -4.09 16.02 6.06
C ASP A 101 -5.55 16.53 6.00
N ALA A 102 -6.10 16.96 7.13
CA ALA A 102 -7.44 17.53 7.24
C ALA A 102 -7.62 18.77 6.34
N SER A 103 -6.52 19.43 5.96
CA SER A 103 -6.51 20.60 5.09
C SER A 103 -6.21 20.29 3.61
N ALA A 104 -5.71 19.09 3.29
CA ALA A 104 -5.15 18.76 1.98
C ALA A 104 -6.18 18.18 0.99
N GLU A 105 -7.40 18.72 0.97
CA GLU A 105 -8.56 18.25 0.19
C GLU A 105 -8.41 18.47 -1.33
N SER A 106 -7.33 17.96 -1.92
CA SER A 106 -7.23 17.73 -3.35
C SER A 106 -6.88 16.26 -3.57
N ARG A 107 -7.87 15.50 -4.05
CA ARG A 107 -7.67 14.13 -4.57
C ARG A 107 -6.56 14.06 -5.62
N ALA A 108 -6.35 15.14 -6.37
CA ALA A 108 -5.25 15.26 -7.33
C ALA A 108 -3.88 15.33 -6.62
N ALA A 109 -3.77 16.09 -5.53
CA ALA A 109 -2.56 16.13 -4.71
C ALA A 109 -2.22 14.76 -4.13
N TYR A 110 -3.23 14.05 -3.59
CA TYR A 110 -3.04 12.67 -3.13
C TYR A 110 -2.51 11.76 -4.25
N THR A 111 -3.11 11.86 -5.45
CA THR A 111 -2.72 11.06 -6.61
C THR A 111 -1.27 11.32 -7.02
N GLU A 112 -0.84 12.57 -7.04
CA GLU A 112 0.54 12.90 -7.41
C GLU A 112 1.54 12.51 -6.32
N THR A 113 1.21 12.69 -5.03
CA THR A 113 2.06 12.20 -3.92
C THR A 113 2.20 10.67 -3.98
N ALA A 114 1.10 9.94 -4.20
CA ALA A 114 1.13 8.49 -4.35
C ALA A 114 1.94 8.06 -5.60
N ALA A 115 1.77 8.77 -6.72
CA ALA A 115 2.48 8.48 -7.96
C ALA A 115 3.99 8.70 -7.81
N HIS A 116 4.41 9.79 -7.16
CA HIS A 116 5.81 10.08 -6.89
C HIS A 116 6.41 9.06 -5.92
N THR A 117 5.68 8.73 -4.85
CA THR A 117 6.07 7.68 -3.89
C THR A 117 6.28 6.36 -4.62
N ALA A 118 5.29 5.89 -5.38
CA ALA A 118 5.38 4.63 -6.12
C ALA A 118 6.57 4.61 -7.09
N ARG A 119 6.87 5.73 -7.76
CA ARG A 119 8.05 5.85 -8.64
C ARG A 119 9.35 5.62 -7.87
N ARG A 120 9.48 6.14 -6.65
CA ARG A 120 10.69 6.05 -5.83
C ARG A 120 10.93 4.67 -5.24
N VAL A 121 9.86 3.95 -4.92
CA VAL A 121 9.92 2.60 -4.35
C VAL A 121 9.54 1.50 -5.35
N LYS A 122 9.52 1.81 -6.65
CA LYS A 122 9.01 0.92 -7.72
C LYS A 122 9.72 -0.43 -7.81
N ASP A 123 10.95 -0.51 -7.33
CA ASP A 123 11.76 -1.72 -7.32
C ASP A 123 11.65 -2.51 -6.02
N CYS A 124 10.86 -2.02 -5.06
CA CYS A 124 10.57 -2.73 -3.83
C CYS A 124 9.45 -3.75 -4.04
N ALA A 125 9.75 -5.03 -3.85
CA ALA A 125 8.82 -6.13 -4.02
C ALA A 125 7.88 -6.30 -2.82
N ALA A 126 8.26 -5.79 -1.64
CA ALA A 126 7.37 -5.75 -0.50
C ALA A 126 6.15 -4.84 -0.74
N LEU A 127 6.26 -3.82 -1.61
CA LEU A 127 5.13 -2.92 -1.88
C LEU A 127 4.06 -3.63 -2.71
N CYS A 128 2.89 -3.85 -2.11
CA CYS A 128 1.73 -4.49 -2.72
C CYS A 128 0.70 -3.49 -3.22
N GLY A 129 0.62 -2.29 -2.64
CA GLY A 129 -0.46 -1.39 -2.97
C GLY A 129 -0.54 -0.10 -2.17
N PHE A 130 -1.59 0.66 -2.47
CA PHE A 130 -1.98 1.87 -1.73
C PHE A 130 -3.40 1.74 -1.21
N VAL A 131 -3.66 2.32 -0.04
CA VAL A 131 -5.02 2.58 0.43
C VAL A 131 -5.55 3.83 -0.29
N LEU A 132 -6.82 3.83 -0.70
CA LEU A 132 -7.48 5.04 -1.20
C LEU A 132 -7.96 5.91 -0.02
N PRO A 133 -8.01 7.24 -0.15
CA PRO A 133 -8.66 8.10 0.84
C PRO A 133 -10.12 7.71 1.08
N SER A 134 -10.60 7.87 2.31
CA SER A 134 -12.01 7.72 2.66
C SER A 134 -12.89 8.64 1.80
N GLY A 135 -14.12 8.22 1.48
CA GLY A 135 -15.02 9.03 0.65
C GLY A 135 -14.58 9.19 -0.82
N SER A 136 -13.63 8.38 -1.30
CA SER A 136 -13.25 8.33 -2.72
C SER A 136 -14.44 7.95 -3.59
N SER A 137 -14.73 8.69 -4.68
CA SER A 137 -15.78 8.29 -5.62
C SER A 137 -15.29 7.19 -6.57
N ALA A 138 -16.22 6.44 -7.19
CA ALA A 138 -15.87 5.42 -8.18
C ALA A 138 -15.06 5.99 -9.37
N GLU A 139 -15.38 7.21 -9.80
CA GLU A 139 -14.64 7.92 -10.86
C GLU A 139 -13.20 8.21 -10.43
N PHE A 140 -13.00 8.70 -9.21
CA PHE A 140 -11.66 8.95 -8.68
C PHE A 140 -10.88 7.64 -8.56
N SER A 141 -11.49 6.61 -7.99
CA SER A 141 -10.89 5.27 -7.86
C SER A 141 -10.41 4.76 -9.23
N ALA A 142 -11.27 4.80 -10.24
CA ALA A 142 -10.93 4.38 -11.60
C ALA A 142 -9.76 5.20 -12.20
N ALA A 143 -9.81 6.53 -12.09
CA ALA A 143 -8.75 7.41 -12.59
C ALA A 143 -7.42 7.17 -11.86
N PHE A 144 -7.46 6.97 -10.54
CA PHE A 144 -6.31 6.62 -9.73
C PHE A 144 -5.70 5.32 -10.23
N ALA A 145 -6.47 4.24 -10.35
CA ALA A 145 -5.95 2.97 -10.84
C ALA A 145 -5.33 3.08 -12.25
N ALA A 146 -6.01 3.78 -13.16
CA ALA A 146 -5.52 4.01 -14.52
C ALA A 146 -4.15 4.73 -14.53
N ARG A 147 -3.91 5.67 -13.61
CA ARG A 147 -2.64 6.39 -13.47
C ARG A 147 -1.46 5.45 -13.23
N PHE A 148 -1.65 4.38 -12.47
CA PHE A 148 -0.60 3.44 -12.10
C PHE A 148 -0.50 2.25 -13.07
N ALA A 149 -1.59 1.87 -13.75
CA ALA A 149 -1.67 0.64 -14.54
C ALA A 149 -0.50 0.45 -15.54
N ALA A 150 -0.06 1.52 -16.20
CA ALA A 150 1.03 1.44 -17.19
C ALA A 150 2.43 1.27 -16.57
N LYS A 151 2.68 1.84 -15.39
CA LYS A 151 4.02 1.92 -14.78
C LYS A 151 4.20 1.00 -13.58
N HIS A 152 3.11 0.62 -12.93
CA HIS A 152 3.04 -0.16 -11.71
C HIS A 152 1.90 -1.20 -11.79
N PRO A 153 1.93 -2.12 -12.77
CA PRO A 153 0.83 -3.05 -13.05
C PRO A 153 0.61 -4.13 -11.97
N PHE A 154 1.43 -4.14 -10.92
CA PHE A 154 1.36 -5.10 -9.82
C PHE A 154 0.74 -4.50 -8.55
N LEU A 155 0.45 -3.19 -8.53
CA LEU A 155 -0.14 -2.55 -7.36
C LEU A 155 -1.64 -2.84 -7.28
N GLN A 156 -2.08 -3.22 -6.09
CA GLN A 156 -3.48 -3.30 -5.68
C GLN A 156 -3.90 -2.03 -4.95
N PHE A 157 -5.19 -1.71 -4.98
CA PHE A 157 -5.74 -0.53 -4.31
C PHE A 157 -6.77 -0.93 -3.27
N PHE A 158 -6.55 -0.53 -2.02
CA PHE A 158 -7.39 -0.91 -0.89
C PHE A 158 -8.39 0.21 -0.62
N ALA A 159 -9.68 -0.04 -0.78
CA ALA A 159 -10.69 1.02 -0.60
C ALA A 159 -10.90 1.29 0.89
N ALA A 160 -10.74 2.55 1.31
CA ALA A 160 -11.07 2.96 2.67
C ALA A 160 -12.57 2.88 2.99
N PRO A 161 -12.97 2.84 4.27
CA PRO A 161 -14.39 2.85 4.62
C PRO A 161 -15.04 4.10 4.00
N GLY A 162 -16.19 3.90 3.34
CA GLY A 162 -16.89 4.95 2.61
C GLY A 162 -16.31 5.32 1.24
N ALA A 163 -15.30 4.60 0.72
CA ALA A 163 -14.89 4.72 -0.67
C ALA A 163 -15.86 3.95 -1.61
N ASP A 164 -16.33 4.62 -2.65
CA ASP A 164 -17.09 4.01 -3.74
C ASP A 164 -16.13 3.35 -4.73
N LEU A 165 -16.39 2.07 -5.00
CA LEU A 165 -15.66 1.30 -5.99
C LEU A 165 -16.45 1.24 -7.30
N PRO A 166 -15.78 1.31 -8.47
CA PRO A 166 -16.46 1.08 -9.73
C PRO A 166 -16.99 -0.35 -9.79
N GLU A 167 -18.22 -0.54 -10.27
CA GLU A 167 -18.95 -1.81 -10.25
C GLU A 167 -18.15 -2.97 -10.90
N ALA A 168 -17.42 -2.67 -11.98
CA ALA A 168 -16.55 -3.63 -12.68
C ALA A 168 -15.24 -3.98 -11.94
N ALA A 169 -14.84 -3.23 -10.90
CA ALA A 169 -13.63 -3.49 -10.14
C ALA A 169 -13.82 -4.51 -9.01
N CYS A 170 -15.05 -4.77 -8.59
CA CYS A 170 -15.37 -5.72 -7.52
C CYS A 170 -15.54 -7.16 -8.02
N THR A 171 -15.59 -7.38 -9.35
CA THR A 171 -15.95 -8.68 -9.96
C THR A 171 -14.80 -9.37 -10.69
N ALA A 172 -13.57 -8.84 -10.62
CA ALA A 172 -12.44 -9.45 -11.32
C ALA A 172 -12.01 -10.74 -10.62
N GLU A 173 -12.59 -11.88 -11.02
CA GLU A 173 -12.03 -13.19 -10.73
C GLU A 173 -10.71 -13.34 -11.50
N PRO A 174 -9.56 -13.56 -10.83
CA PRO A 174 -8.33 -13.85 -11.53
C PRO A 174 -8.38 -15.30 -12.04
N GLU A 175 -8.69 -15.46 -13.32
CA GLU A 175 -8.34 -16.69 -14.04
C GLU A 175 -6.81 -16.76 -14.13
N THR A 176 -6.20 -17.47 -13.18
CA THR A 176 -4.77 -17.85 -13.12
C THR A 176 -3.77 -16.76 -12.69
N ALA A 177 -2.66 -17.20 -12.09
CA ALA A 177 -1.55 -16.36 -11.57
C ALA A 177 -0.82 -15.53 -12.66
N GLU A 178 -1.19 -15.67 -13.93
CA GLU A 178 -0.58 -14.96 -15.06
C GLU A 178 -1.33 -13.69 -15.49
N THR A 179 -2.56 -13.45 -15.01
CA THR A 179 -3.26 -12.20 -15.33
C THR A 179 -2.67 -11.02 -14.57
N LYS A 180 -2.12 -10.07 -15.33
CA LYS A 180 -1.63 -8.76 -14.86
C LYS A 180 -2.79 -7.99 -14.22
N ASN A 181 -3.01 -8.17 -12.93
CA ASN A 181 -4.02 -7.49 -12.11
C ASN A 181 -3.66 -6.02 -11.83
N ALA A 182 -3.37 -5.26 -12.89
CA ALA A 182 -3.10 -3.83 -12.78
C ALA A 182 -4.35 -3.13 -12.25
N GLY A 183 -4.28 -2.64 -11.02
CA GLY A 183 -5.33 -1.82 -10.42
C GLY A 183 -6.58 -2.56 -9.96
N SER A 184 -6.42 -3.81 -9.50
CA SER A 184 -7.48 -4.48 -8.74
C SER A 184 -7.76 -3.74 -7.43
N PHE A 185 -9.04 -3.68 -7.06
CA PHE A 185 -9.48 -3.09 -5.81
C PHE A 185 -9.74 -4.16 -4.76
N VAL A 186 -9.36 -3.89 -3.51
CA VAL A 186 -9.67 -4.71 -2.35
C VAL A 186 -10.69 -3.96 -1.49
N PRO A 187 -11.95 -4.41 -1.47
CA PRO A 187 -13.01 -3.81 -0.67
C PRO A 187 -12.77 -3.90 0.86
N PRO A 188 -13.37 -2.99 1.66
CA PRO A 188 -13.24 -2.97 3.12
C PRO A 188 -13.64 -4.26 3.84
N GLN A 189 -14.60 -5.04 3.32
CA GLN A 189 -15.03 -6.28 3.97
C GLN A 189 -13.93 -7.37 4.03
N TYR A 190 -12.89 -7.21 3.22
CA TYR A 190 -11.72 -8.11 3.23
C TYR A 190 -10.59 -7.57 4.11
N TRP A 191 -10.83 -6.46 4.81
CA TRP A 191 -9.84 -5.90 5.69
C TRP A 191 -9.76 -6.68 7.00
N PRO A 192 -8.57 -6.69 7.61
CA PRO A 192 -8.43 -7.06 9.01
C PRO A 192 -9.17 -6.06 9.89
N GLU A 193 -9.80 -6.54 10.97
CA GLU A 193 -10.40 -5.67 12.00
C GLU A 193 -9.40 -4.64 12.57
N ALA A 194 -8.11 -5.02 12.63
CA ALA A 194 -7.03 -4.14 13.06
C ALA A 194 -6.87 -2.91 12.15
N TRP A 195 -7.24 -3.00 10.87
CA TRP A 195 -7.14 -1.90 9.91
C TRP A 195 -8.38 -0.99 9.98
N THR A 196 -9.56 -1.56 10.20
CA THR A 196 -10.81 -0.78 10.26
C THR A 196 -10.79 0.27 11.36
N GLY A 197 -10.24 -0.04 12.55
CA GLY A 197 -10.13 0.94 13.64
C GLY A 197 -9.18 2.09 13.32
N VAL A 198 -8.06 1.80 12.66
CA VAL A 198 -7.07 2.81 12.27
C VAL A 198 -7.63 3.71 11.16
N LEU A 199 -8.33 3.14 10.19
CA LEU A 199 -8.83 3.86 9.03
C LEU A 199 -10.18 4.55 9.28
N ALA A 200 -10.91 4.18 10.34
CA ALA A 200 -12.11 4.89 10.81
C ALA A 200 -11.81 5.98 11.85
N GLY A 201 -10.64 5.93 12.51
CA GLY A 201 -10.18 6.94 13.46
C GLY A 201 -9.49 8.15 12.81
N PHE A 202 -9.46 8.20 11.48
CA PHE A 202 -8.87 9.24 10.64
C PHE A 202 -9.87 9.74 9.62
#